data_AF-A0AA37RPE5-F1
#
_entry.id   AF-A0AA37RPE5-F1
#
_cell.length_a   1.000
_cell.length_b   1.000
_cell.length_c   1.000
_cell.angle_alpha   90.00
_cell.angle_beta   90.00
_cell.angle_gamma   90.00
#
_symmetry.space_group_name_H-M   'P 1'
#
loop_
_entity.id
_entity.type
_entity.pdbx_description
1 polymer ?
#
loop_
_entity_poly.entity_id
_entity_poly.type
_entity_poly.pdbx_seq_one_letter_code
_entity_poly.pdbx_strand_id
1 'polypeptide(L)'
;MPTWGWILIAAVVVLAVVAVIVAGSRGKRRRSEGLKERFGPEYERTVAESGDPIAAEKELAAREQRREKLDIVPLTAESLGHYVKSWRAVQTAFVDDPTSAVGEADRLVTRVMSERGYPVDDFDRRAADLSVDHPTVVENYRAAHGIYLAGATDTEAQRQAFVHYRALFDKLLETHEDTDKSQEAHA
;
A
#
# COMPACT_ATOMS: atom_id res chain seq x y z
N MET A 1 -3.24 -42.20 -47.01
CA MET A 1 -2.50 -41.20 -46.20
C MET A 1 -1.35 -41.92 -45.52
N PRO A 2 -0.07 -41.63 -45.84
CA PRO A 2 1.05 -42.24 -45.13
C PRO A 2 1.01 -41.85 -43.65
N THR A 3 1.16 -42.82 -42.76
CA THR A 3 1.12 -42.65 -41.28
C THR A 3 2.06 -41.56 -40.77
N TRP A 4 3.17 -41.33 -41.48
CA TRP A 4 4.13 -40.26 -41.26
C TRP A 4 3.52 -38.84 -41.28
N GLY A 5 2.52 -38.59 -42.13
CA GLY A 5 1.84 -37.30 -42.20
C GLY A 5 1.04 -36.98 -40.94
N TRP A 6 0.38 -37.98 -40.37
CA TRP A 6 -0.36 -37.85 -39.10
C TRP A 6 0.57 -37.64 -37.91
N ILE A 7 1.73 -38.29 -37.90
CA ILE A 7 2.76 -38.12 -36.85
C ILE A 7 3.30 -36.69 -36.87
N LEU A 8 3.59 -36.13 -38.05
CA LEU A 8 4.05 -34.74 -38.17
C LEU A 8 2.99 -33.73 -37.70
N ILE A 9 1.73 -33.92 -38.08
CA ILE A 9 0.63 -33.05 -37.64
C ILE A 9 0.48 -33.12 -36.11
N ALA A 10 0.50 -34.32 -35.53
CA ALA A 10 0.42 -34.49 -34.08
C ALA A 10 1.57 -33.80 -33.36
N ALA A 11 2.80 -33.91 -33.86
CA ALA A 11 3.97 -33.25 -33.28
C ALA A 11 3.85 -31.72 -33.31
N VAL A 12 3.38 -31.14 -34.42
CA VAL A 12 3.17 -29.69 -34.55
C VAL A 12 2.08 -29.20 -33.59
N VAL A 13 0.97 -29.93 -33.45
CA VAL A 13 -0.11 -29.59 -32.52
C VAL A 13 0.39 -29.60 -31.07
N VAL A 14 1.14 -30.64 -30.67
CA VAL A 14 1.73 -30.71 -29.33
C VAL A 14 2.70 -29.54 -29.09
N LEU A 15 3.55 -29.22 -30.07
CA LEU A 15 4.49 -28.09 -29.95
C LEU A 15 3.75 -26.75 -29.81
N ALA A 16 2.68 -26.53 -30.57
CA ALA A 16 1.85 -25.34 -30.47
C ALA A 16 1.16 -25.22 -29.10
N VAL A 17 0.62 -26.32 -28.57
CA VAL A 17 0.01 -26.34 -27.23
C VAL A 17 1.05 -26.02 -26.14
N VAL A 18 2.25 -26.61 -26.22
CA VAL A 18 3.33 -26.32 -25.28
C VAL A 18 3.76 -24.85 -25.37
N ALA A 19 3.87 -24.29 -26.57
CA ALA A 19 4.23 -22.89 -26.77
C ALA A 19 3.20 -21.94 -26.12
N VAL A 20 1.91 -22.23 -26.25
CA VAL A 20 0.82 -21.44 -25.63
C VAL A 20 0.88 -21.52 -24.10
N ILE A 21 1.08 -22.71 -23.52
CA ILE A 21 1.21 -22.90 -22.08
C ILE A 21 2.43 -22.13 -21.53
N VAL A 22 3.56 -22.23 -22.22
CA VAL A 22 4.81 -21.55 -21.85
C VAL A 22 4.69 -20.03 -21.98
N ALA A 23 4.05 -19.52 -23.04
CA ALA A 23 3.81 -18.09 -23.20
C ALA A 23 2.87 -17.54 -22.11
N GLY A 24 1.76 -18.23 -21.84
CA GLY A 24 0.80 -17.84 -20.81
C GLY A 24 1.42 -17.85 -19.40
N SER A 25 2.22 -18.87 -19.08
CA SER A 25 2.92 -18.96 -17.79
C SER A 25 3.98 -17.86 -17.62
N ARG A 26 4.71 -17.48 -18.67
CA ARG A 26 5.66 -16.35 -18.61
C ARG A 26 4.98 -15.01 -18.37
N GLY A 27 3.87 -14.75 -19.06
CA GLY A 27 3.09 -13.52 -18.85
C GLY A 27 2.54 -13.42 -17.43
N LYS A 28 2.03 -14.54 -16.89
CA LYS A 28 1.51 -14.61 -15.53
C LYS A 28 2.61 -14.39 -14.47
N ARG A 29 3.78 -15.02 -14.66
CA ARG A 29 4.93 -14.84 -13.76
C ARG A 29 5.41 -13.39 -13.70
N ARG A 30 5.59 -12.73 -14.85
CA ARG A 30 6.04 -11.33 -14.89
C ARG A 30 5.08 -10.39 -14.17
N ARG A 31 3.77 -10.60 -14.31
CA ARG A 31 2.75 -9.79 -13.63
C ARG A 31 2.80 -10.01 -12.11
N SER A 32 2.92 -11.26 -11.68
CA SER A 32 3.05 -11.63 -10.27
C SER A 32 4.31 -11.01 -9.66
N GLU A 33 5.45 -11.11 -10.35
CA GLU A 33 6.72 -10.50 -9.93
C GLU A 33 6.61 -8.97 -9.80
N GLY A 34 5.98 -8.28 -10.77
CA GLY A 34 5.77 -6.84 -10.69
C GLY A 34 4.88 -6.40 -9.53
N LEU A 35 3.81 -7.15 -9.25
CA LEU A 35 2.96 -6.89 -8.08
C LEU A 35 3.72 -7.13 -6.78
N LYS A 36 4.52 -8.19 -6.71
CA LYS A 36 5.35 -8.50 -5.54
C LYS A 36 6.41 -7.43 -5.30
N GLU A 37 7.07 -6.96 -6.35
CA GLU A 37 8.07 -5.90 -6.27
C GLU A 37 7.46 -4.57 -5.79
N ARG A 38 6.28 -4.23 -6.32
CA ARG A 38 5.61 -2.97 -5.96
C ARG A 38 4.98 -2.98 -4.57
N PHE A 39 4.23 -4.03 -4.23
CA PHE A 39 3.50 -4.10 -2.97
C PHE A 39 4.37 -4.62 -1.82
N GLY A 40 5.47 -5.32 -2.11
CA GLY A 40 6.35 -5.90 -1.09
C GLY A 40 5.53 -6.69 -0.06
N PRO A 41 5.67 -6.41 1.26
CA PRO A 41 4.94 -7.10 2.33
C PRO A 41 3.41 -7.17 2.17
N GLU A 42 2.82 -6.20 1.47
CA GLU A 42 1.37 -6.17 1.23
C GLU A 42 0.93 -7.26 0.25
N TYR A 43 1.82 -7.73 -0.61
CA TYR A 43 1.58 -8.90 -1.44
C TYR A 43 1.42 -10.14 -0.57
N GLU A 44 2.40 -10.45 0.29
CA GLU A 44 2.35 -11.61 1.16
C GLU A 44 1.12 -11.55 2.09
N ARG A 45 0.80 -10.38 2.64
CA ARG A 45 -0.40 -10.20 3.47
C ARG A 45 -1.69 -10.47 2.70
N THR A 46 -1.84 -9.90 1.50
CA THR A 46 -3.07 -10.08 0.70
C THR A 46 -3.24 -11.53 0.26
N VAL A 47 -2.14 -12.24 -0.04
CA VAL A 47 -2.16 -13.69 -0.31
C VAL A 47 -2.56 -14.48 0.94
N ALA A 48 -2.01 -14.14 2.10
CA ALA A 48 -2.35 -14.81 3.36
C ALA A 48 -3.83 -14.61 3.75
N GLU A 49 -4.37 -13.40 3.55
CA GLU A 49 -5.77 -13.08 3.86
C GLU A 49 -6.76 -13.75 2.90
N SER A 50 -6.45 -13.78 1.61
CA SER A 50 -7.34 -14.38 0.59
C SER A 50 -7.24 -15.90 0.52
N GLY A 51 -6.10 -16.48 0.90
CA GLY A 51 -5.81 -17.91 0.73
C GLY A 51 -5.64 -18.37 -0.73
N ASP A 52 -5.77 -17.46 -1.70
CA ASP A 52 -5.63 -17.72 -3.12
C ASP A 52 -4.75 -16.65 -3.78
N PRO A 53 -3.53 -16.99 -4.24
CA PRO A 53 -2.65 -16.06 -4.95
C PRO A 53 -3.30 -15.38 -6.15
N ILE A 54 -4.19 -16.06 -6.88
CA ILE A 54 -4.84 -15.49 -8.07
C ILE A 54 -5.84 -14.41 -7.66
N ALA A 55 -6.62 -14.66 -6.60
CA ALA A 55 -7.54 -13.67 -6.05
C ALA A 55 -6.80 -12.46 -5.50
N ALA A 56 -5.70 -12.67 -4.78
CA ALA A 56 -4.84 -11.61 -4.26
C ALA A 56 -4.28 -10.72 -5.38
N GLU A 57 -3.67 -11.32 -6.40
CA GLU A 57 -3.11 -10.59 -7.54
C GLU A 57 -4.18 -9.76 -8.27
N LYS A 58 -5.41 -10.28 -8.38
CA LYS A 58 -6.52 -9.55 -9.00
C LYS A 58 -6.93 -8.33 -8.17
N GLU A 59 -7.00 -8.48 -6.85
CA GLU A 59 -7.33 -7.38 -5.93
C GLU A 59 -6.23 -6.30 -5.93
N LEU A 60 -4.95 -6.70 -5.88
CA LEU A 60 -3.82 -5.77 -5.95
C LEU A 60 -3.80 -4.99 -7.26
N ALA A 61 -4.03 -5.67 -8.39
CA ALA A 61 -4.15 -4.99 -9.68
C ALA A 61 -5.37 -4.06 -9.75
N ALA A 62 -6.48 -4.39 -9.07
CA ALA A 62 -7.64 -3.51 -8.99
C ALA A 62 -7.33 -2.25 -8.14
N ARG A 63 -6.53 -2.37 -7.08
CA ARG A 63 -6.04 -1.22 -6.30
C ARG A 63 -5.21 -0.28 -7.16
N GLU A 64 -4.28 -0.80 -7.96
CA GLU A 64 -3.48 0.01 -8.90
C GLU A 64 -4.37 0.78 -9.88
N GLN A 65 -5.34 0.10 -10.51
CA GLN A 65 -6.28 0.75 -11.44
C GLN A 65 -7.17 1.80 -10.76
N ARG A 66 -7.46 1.66 -9.47
CA ARG A 66 -8.16 2.70 -8.71
C ARG A 66 -7.24 3.87 -8.44
N ARG A 67 -5.99 3.63 -8.00
CA ARG A 67 -4.98 4.67 -7.83
C ARG A 67 -4.85 5.48 -9.11
N GLU A 68 -4.70 4.85 -10.27
CA GLU A 68 -4.52 5.56 -11.56
C GLU A 68 -5.61 6.60 -11.87
N LYS A 69 -6.78 6.49 -11.24
CA LYS A 69 -7.90 7.43 -11.38
C LYS A 69 -7.93 8.52 -10.30
N LEU A 70 -7.10 8.41 -9.28
CA LEU A 70 -6.97 9.39 -8.21
C LEU A 70 -5.96 10.45 -8.62
N ASP A 71 -6.34 11.71 -8.44
CA ASP A 71 -5.42 12.84 -8.57
C ASP A 71 -4.74 13.07 -7.22
N ILE A 72 -3.63 12.36 -6.99
CA ILE A 72 -2.87 12.51 -5.76
C ILE A 72 -1.81 13.57 -5.91
N VAL A 73 -2.01 14.69 -5.23
CA VAL A 73 -1.17 15.89 -5.33
C VAL A 73 -0.23 16.02 -4.13
N PRO A 74 0.98 16.61 -4.33
CA PRO A 74 1.82 17.00 -3.21
C PRO A 74 1.15 18.13 -2.41
N LEU A 75 1.46 18.20 -1.11
CA LEU A 75 1.00 19.30 -0.26
C LEU A 75 1.69 20.60 -0.65
N THR A 76 0.98 21.71 -0.49
CA THR A 76 1.62 23.03 -0.59
C THR A 76 2.59 23.23 0.58
N ALA A 77 3.61 24.09 0.39
CA ALA A 77 4.55 24.40 1.47
C ALA A 77 3.84 25.02 2.71
N GLU A 78 2.76 25.76 2.49
CA GLU A 78 1.92 26.31 3.57
C GLU A 78 1.21 25.20 4.34
N SER A 79 0.52 24.30 3.63
CA SER A 79 -0.18 23.14 4.22
C SER A 79 0.78 22.24 4.99
N LEU A 80 1.95 21.94 4.42
CA LEU A 80 3.00 21.18 5.08
C LEU A 80 3.42 21.85 6.39
N GLY A 81 3.70 23.16 6.37
CA GLY A 81 4.04 23.93 7.55
C GLY A 81 2.94 23.94 8.62
N HIS A 82 1.67 24.00 8.21
CA HIS A 82 0.53 23.89 9.10
C HIS A 82 0.46 22.51 9.76
N TYR A 83 0.51 21.45 8.96
CA TYR A 83 0.42 20.07 9.46
C TYR A 83 1.57 19.70 10.39
N VAL A 84 2.80 20.13 10.12
CA VAL A 84 3.94 19.93 11.03
C VAL A 84 3.69 20.60 12.39
N LYS A 85 3.11 21.81 12.41
CA LYS A 85 2.76 22.50 13.66
C LYS A 85 1.63 21.76 14.39
N SER A 86 0.59 21.33 13.68
CA SER A 86 -0.50 20.55 14.26
C SER A 86 0.02 19.25 14.88
N TRP A 87 0.89 18.52 14.19
CA TRP A 87 1.48 17.28 14.70
C TRP A 87 2.25 17.52 16.01
N ARG A 88 3.05 18.60 16.08
CA ARG A 88 3.77 18.97 17.32
C ARG A 88 2.81 19.26 18.47
N ALA A 89 1.69 19.94 18.21
CA ALA A 89 0.69 20.21 19.23
C ALA A 89 0.05 18.92 19.77
N VAL A 90 -0.27 17.97 18.88
CA VAL A 90 -0.79 16.64 19.29
C VAL A 90 0.25 15.88 20.11
N GLN A 91 1.53 15.92 19.69
CA GLN A 91 2.61 15.26 20.43
C GLN A 91 2.80 15.85 21.84
N THR A 92 2.67 17.16 22.02
CA THR A 92 2.69 17.78 23.35
C THR A 92 1.49 17.33 24.19
N ALA A 93 0.29 17.32 23.60
CA ALA A 93 -0.93 16.90 24.29
C ALA A 93 -0.91 15.41 24.69
N PHE A 94 -0.17 14.56 23.98
CA PHE A 94 -0.02 13.14 24.30
C PHE A 94 0.54 12.90 25.71
N VAL A 95 1.35 13.82 26.25
CA VAL A 95 1.91 13.69 27.60
C VAL A 95 0.81 13.77 28.67
N ASP A 96 -0.18 14.62 28.45
CA ASP A 96 -1.24 14.90 29.42
C ASP A 96 -2.47 14.01 29.18
N ASP A 97 -2.84 13.77 27.92
CA ASP A 97 -3.97 12.93 27.51
C ASP A 97 -3.61 12.06 26.28
N PRO A 98 -2.99 10.90 26.51
CA PRO A 98 -2.61 9.97 25.45
C PRO A 98 -3.80 9.48 24.60
N THR A 99 -4.95 9.21 25.24
CA THR A 99 -6.15 8.68 24.55
C THR A 99 -6.67 9.68 23.52
N SER A 100 -6.84 10.94 23.93
CA SER A 100 -7.29 12.00 23.05
C SER A 100 -6.27 12.29 21.95
N ALA A 101 -4.98 12.31 22.29
CA ALA A 101 -3.91 12.55 21.32
C ALA A 101 -3.82 11.49 20.22
N VAL A 102 -4.06 10.20 20.52
CA VAL A 102 -4.12 9.15 19.49
C VAL A 102 -5.29 9.39 18.52
N GLY A 103 -6.45 9.79 19.03
CA GLY A 103 -7.59 10.16 18.18
C GLY A 103 -7.33 11.41 17.33
N GLU A 104 -6.65 12.41 17.87
CA GLU A 104 -6.23 13.59 17.09
C GLU A 104 -5.18 13.24 16.02
N ALA A 105 -4.28 12.30 16.29
CA ALA A 105 -3.32 11.81 15.31
C ALA A 105 -4.02 11.12 14.11
N ASP A 106 -5.00 10.25 14.38
CA ASP A 106 -5.82 9.62 13.33
C ASP A 106 -6.54 10.65 12.45
N ARG A 107 -7.17 11.66 13.07
CA ARG A 107 -7.82 12.76 12.36
C ARG A 107 -6.84 13.58 11.54
N LEU A 108 -5.64 13.83 12.06
CA LEU A 108 -4.62 14.60 11.39
C LEU A 108 -4.10 13.87 10.14
N VAL A 109 -3.79 12.57 10.27
CA VAL A 109 -3.44 11.70 9.14
C VAL A 109 -4.56 11.68 8.10
N THR A 110 -5.80 11.50 8.53
CA THR A 110 -6.97 11.49 7.63
C THR A 110 -7.11 12.81 6.86
N ARG A 111 -6.89 13.96 7.51
CA ARG A 111 -6.92 15.27 6.84
C ARG A 111 -5.83 15.40 5.79
N VAL A 112 -4.59 15.01 6.12
CA VAL A 112 -3.48 15.02 5.16
C VAL A 112 -3.80 14.14 3.95
N MET A 113 -4.31 12.94 4.19
CA MET A 113 -4.70 12.02 3.12
C MET A 113 -5.78 12.63 2.22
N SER A 114 -6.80 13.24 2.81
CA SER A 114 -7.88 13.89 2.06
C SER A 114 -7.37 15.07 1.23
N GLU A 115 -6.48 15.91 1.77
CA GLU A 115 -5.91 17.05 1.03
C GLU A 115 -5.02 16.58 -0.12
N ARG A 116 -4.29 15.49 0.08
CA ARG A 116 -3.53 14.83 -0.98
C ARG A 116 -4.42 14.12 -2.01
N GLY A 117 -5.73 13.98 -1.80
CA GLY A 117 -6.68 13.39 -2.76
C GLY A 117 -7.00 11.90 -2.52
N TYR A 118 -6.52 11.29 -1.42
CA TYR A 118 -6.87 9.91 -1.10
C TYR A 118 -8.32 9.80 -0.62
N PRO A 119 -9.04 8.71 -0.96
CA PRO A 119 -10.38 8.46 -0.43
C PRO A 119 -10.31 8.20 1.08
N VAL A 120 -11.19 8.84 1.85
CA VAL A 120 -11.17 8.78 3.33
C VAL A 120 -12.46 8.19 3.94
N ASP A 121 -13.34 7.59 3.14
CA ASP A 121 -14.65 7.16 3.64
C ASP A 121 -14.57 5.94 4.58
N ASP A 122 -13.88 4.89 4.11
CA ASP A 122 -13.74 3.60 4.80
C ASP A 122 -12.27 3.30 5.07
N PHE A 123 -11.96 2.84 6.28
CA PHE A 123 -10.58 2.61 6.71
C PHE A 123 -9.89 1.54 5.87
N ASP A 124 -10.54 0.38 5.69
CA ASP A 124 -9.94 -0.76 5.00
C ASP A 124 -9.67 -0.42 3.54
N ARG A 125 -10.63 0.24 2.88
CA ARG A 125 -10.46 0.74 1.52
C ARG A 125 -9.36 1.79 1.42
N ARG A 126 -9.32 2.74 2.36
CA ARG A 126 -8.28 3.77 2.41
C ARG A 126 -6.90 3.15 2.57
N ALA A 127 -6.73 2.20 3.50
CA ALA A 127 -5.48 1.49 3.70
C ALA A 127 -5.10 0.68 2.44
N ALA A 128 -6.07 0.01 1.81
CA ALA A 128 -5.85 -0.72 0.56
C ALA A 128 -5.35 0.20 -0.57
N ASP A 129 -5.98 1.35 -0.76
CA ASP A 129 -5.60 2.28 -1.83
C ASP A 129 -4.25 2.98 -1.50
N LEU A 130 -3.99 3.29 -0.22
CA LEU A 130 -2.71 3.82 0.27
C LEU A 130 -1.54 2.84 0.06
N SER A 131 -1.80 1.53 0.16
CA SER A 131 -0.76 0.50 0.01
C SER A 131 -0.08 0.50 -1.37
N VAL A 132 -0.71 1.11 -2.38
CA VAL A 132 -0.16 1.23 -3.73
C VAL A 132 1.05 2.16 -3.79
N ASP A 133 1.00 3.26 -3.02
CA ASP A 133 2.04 4.29 -3.00
C ASP A 133 2.96 4.17 -1.77
N HIS A 134 2.43 3.59 -0.69
CA HIS A 134 3.10 3.52 0.60
C HIS A 134 3.03 2.11 1.21
N PRO A 135 3.54 1.08 0.51
CA PRO A 135 3.42 -0.33 0.91
C PRO A 135 4.09 -0.66 2.24
N THR A 136 5.12 0.09 2.65
CA THR A 136 5.89 -0.21 3.86
C THR A 136 5.32 0.42 5.13
N VAL A 137 4.48 1.47 5.02
CA VAL A 137 3.93 2.18 6.18
C VAL A 137 2.44 1.95 6.39
N VAL A 138 1.76 1.31 5.43
CA VAL A 138 0.35 0.94 5.58
C VAL A 138 0.14 -0.09 6.71
N GLU A 139 1.12 -0.94 7.00
CA GLU A 139 1.06 -1.85 8.14
C GLU A 139 1.03 -1.07 9.47
N ASN A 140 1.87 -0.05 9.61
CA ASN A 140 1.83 0.86 10.76
C ASN A 140 0.43 1.50 10.88
N TYR A 141 -0.13 1.95 9.76
CA TYR A 141 -1.46 2.55 9.76
C TYR A 141 -2.55 1.59 10.27
N ARG A 142 -2.53 0.32 9.82
CA ARG A 142 -3.45 -0.72 10.32
C ARG A 142 -3.22 -1.04 11.80
N ALA A 143 -1.97 -1.13 12.23
CA ALA A 143 -1.64 -1.36 13.64
C ALA A 143 -2.15 -0.22 14.54
N ALA A 144 -1.90 1.04 14.15
CA ALA A 144 -2.36 2.21 14.88
C ALA A 144 -3.88 2.25 15.00
N HIS A 145 -4.58 2.03 13.88
CA HIS A 145 -6.03 2.08 13.85
C HIS A 145 -6.66 0.90 14.60
N GLY A 146 -6.06 -0.28 14.56
CA GLY A 146 -6.49 -1.42 15.37
C GLY A 146 -6.43 -1.12 16.88
N ILE A 147 -5.36 -0.49 17.34
CA ILE A 147 -5.22 -0.08 18.75
C ILE A 147 -6.25 0.99 19.10
N TYR A 148 -6.47 1.97 18.22
CA TYR A 148 -7.46 3.02 18.39
C TYR A 148 -8.89 2.46 18.51
N LEU A 149 -9.28 1.57 17.59
CA LEU A 149 -10.60 0.92 17.59
C LEU A 149 -10.82 0.01 18.80
N ALA A 150 -9.77 -0.67 19.26
CA ALA A 150 -9.82 -1.48 20.48
C ALA A 150 -10.07 -0.63 21.75
N GLY A 151 -9.91 0.69 21.67
CA GLY A 151 -10.09 1.59 22.81
C GLY A 151 -9.05 1.35 23.91
N ALA A 152 -7.81 1.02 23.53
CA ALA A 152 -6.75 0.71 24.48
C ALA A 152 -6.56 1.85 25.48
N THR A 153 -6.60 1.51 26.77
CA THR A 153 -6.42 2.45 27.89
C THR A 153 -5.03 2.38 28.49
N ASP A 154 -4.24 1.37 28.14
CA ASP A 154 -2.85 1.28 28.55
C ASP A 154 -1.98 2.22 27.73
N THR A 155 -1.12 2.95 28.42
CA THR A 155 -0.29 4.00 27.84
C THR A 155 0.73 3.47 26.84
N GLU A 156 1.12 2.21 26.96
CA GLU A 156 2.10 1.59 26.05
C GLU A 156 1.49 1.30 24.68
N ALA A 157 0.29 0.71 24.62
CA ALA A 157 -0.43 0.55 23.36
C ALA A 157 -0.71 1.91 22.71
N GLN A 158 -1.11 2.91 23.50
CA GLN A 158 -1.33 4.27 23.00
C GLN A 158 -0.04 4.89 22.44
N ARG A 159 1.10 4.69 23.11
CA ARG A 159 2.41 5.12 22.62
C ARG A 159 2.77 4.43 21.30
N GLN A 160 2.51 3.13 21.18
CA GLN A 160 2.74 2.39 19.92
C GLN A 160 1.85 2.91 18.79
N ALA A 161 0.56 3.11 19.02
CA ALA A 161 -0.35 3.68 18.03
C ALA A 161 0.12 5.07 17.57
N PHE A 162 0.57 5.91 18.50
CA PHE A 162 1.09 7.23 18.19
C PHE A 162 2.35 7.19 17.31
N VAL A 163 3.28 6.28 17.61
CA VAL A 163 4.49 6.06 16.79
C VAL A 163 4.13 5.57 15.39
N HIS A 164 3.16 4.65 15.28
CA HIS A 164 2.71 4.15 14.00
C HIS A 164 2.01 5.23 13.15
N TYR A 165 1.15 6.06 13.74
CA TYR A 165 0.60 7.23 13.04
C TYR A 165 1.69 8.21 12.63
N ARG A 166 2.72 8.42 13.45
CA ARG A 166 3.85 9.28 13.10
C ARG A 166 4.57 8.79 11.86
N ALA A 167 4.88 7.50 11.82
CA ALA A 167 5.60 6.90 10.69
C ALA A 167 4.83 7.09 9.37
N LEU A 168 3.50 6.94 9.39
CA LEU A 168 2.68 7.24 8.23
C LEU A 168 2.65 8.74 7.92
N PHE A 169 2.45 9.58 8.94
CA PHE A 169 2.36 11.03 8.78
C PHE A 169 3.63 11.60 8.14
N ASP A 170 4.81 11.21 8.61
CA ASP A 170 6.08 11.64 8.05
C ASP A 170 6.19 11.23 6.56
N LYS A 171 5.75 10.02 6.17
CA LYS A 171 5.68 9.59 4.76
C LYS A 171 4.66 10.36 3.93
N LEU A 172 3.55 10.78 4.52
CA LEU A 172 2.56 11.61 3.82
C LEU A 172 2.99 13.07 3.68
N LEU A 173 4.01 13.52 4.41
CA LEU A 173 4.59 14.85 4.23
C LEU A 173 5.79 14.87 3.28
N GLU A 174 6.39 13.71 2.98
CA GLU A 174 7.45 13.61 1.98
C GLU A 174 6.93 14.10 0.62
N THR A 175 7.64 15.10 0.07
CA THR A 175 7.41 15.59 -1.28
C THR A 175 8.17 14.69 -2.25
N HIS A 176 7.64 14.43 -3.44
CA HIS A 176 8.31 13.59 -4.45
C HIS A 176 9.75 14.04 -4.76
N GLU A 177 10.10 15.33 -4.55
CA GLU A 177 11.47 15.84 -4.70
C GLU A 177 12.47 15.30 -3.66
N ASP A 178 12.03 14.91 -2.45
CA ASP A 178 12.91 14.36 -1.41
C ASP A 178 13.19 12.86 -1.62
N THR A 179 12.29 12.15 -2.28
CA THR A 179 12.49 10.73 -2.64
C THR A 179 13.55 10.57 -3.74
N ASP A 180 13.57 11.47 -4.72
CA ASP A 180 14.55 11.46 -5.83
C ASP A 180 15.96 11.76 -5.32
N LYS A 181 16.11 12.78 -4.44
CA LYS A 181 17.40 13.11 -3.80
C LYS A 181 17.93 12.02 -2.88
N SER A 182 17.05 11.27 -2.20
CA SER A 182 17.45 10.16 -1.33
C SER A 182 17.91 8.93 -2.12
N GLN A 183 17.39 8.72 -3.34
CA GLN A 183 17.87 7.66 -4.23
C GLN A 183 19.21 8.00 -4.90
N GLU A 184 19.42 9.27 -5.30
CA GLU A 184 20.70 9.74 -5.83
C GLU A 184 21.85 9.72 -4.80
N ALA A 185 21.56 9.98 -3.52
CA ALA A 185 22.58 9.94 -2.46
C ALA A 185 23.07 8.51 -2.10
N HIS A 186 22.37 7.47 -2.57
CA HIS A 186 22.68 6.07 -2.31
C HIS A 186 23.19 5.31 -3.55
N ALA A 187 23.42 6.01 -4.68
CA ALA A 187 24.05 5.48 -5.89
C ALA A 187 25.52 5.94 -6.01
#